data_AF-A0A2V5TXY5-F1
#
_entry.id   AF-A0A2V5TXY5-F1
#
_cell.length_a   1.000
_cell.length_b   1.000
_cell.length_c   1.000
_cell.angle_alpha   90.00
_cell.angle_beta   90.00
_cell.angle_gamma   90.00
#
_symmetry.space_group_name_H-M   'P 1'
#
loop_
_entity.id
_entity.type
_entity.pdbx_description
1 polymer ?
#
loop_
_entity_poly.entity_id
_entity_poly.type
_entity_poly.pdbx_seq_one_letter_code
_entity_poly.pdbx_strand_id
1 'polypeptide(L)'
;MSSGVEMQPWDQARAVRGEKFLRGLHRLLPLGRKYHPLLSALNGRRGLLAIPFDQCRLVQPAAWAKQITNQLLNGGDVVPEFSLLASRVRQLTSGHLIDVGANIGLYTLLLRSVSSLPIIAYEPQPFLFKLLQCNIGFSRLAQVDARNFACGSRRGEVPFSIGINGSIAPGVEATLATGSGGDLESEAQLTQRGKAVVQVPLTTLDEDLDGVAQIALLKIDCEGFEFDVLQGARRLIARHRPALFLEVHPTLLGRFDGSVERVLELLKPCYDFEFWCFDPIRHASKLGRSLAKFRRPQGRRFDTEEAMLATANRDPRPAQIYFVGRPKDKAGVTG
;
A
#
# COMPACT_ATOMS: atom_id res chain seq x y z
N MET A 1 36.62 -22.02 -8.69
CA MET A 1 35.94 -21.62 -7.45
C MET A 1 34.47 -21.45 -7.77
N SER A 2 33.61 -22.38 -7.37
CA SER A 2 32.17 -22.25 -7.60
C SER A 2 31.65 -21.10 -6.75
N SER A 3 31.27 -19.99 -7.39
CA SER A 3 30.41 -19.00 -6.77
C SER A 3 29.10 -19.72 -6.41
N GLY A 4 28.96 -20.13 -5.16
CA GLY A 4 27.69 -20.64 -4.66
C GLY A 4 26.67 -19.54 -4.91
N VAL A 5 25.72 -19.78 -5.81
CA VAL A 5 24.58 -18.89 -5.99
C VAL A 5 23.84 -18.93 -4.66
N GLU A 6 23.99 -17.86 -3.87
CA GLU A 6 23.25 -17.70 -2.63
C GLU A 6 21.77 -17.68 -3.02
N MET A 7 21.06 -18.78 -2.70
CA MET A 7 19.67 -18.93 -3.07
C MET A 7 18.88 -17.78 -2.46
N GLN A 8 18.19 -17.03 -3.31
CA GLN A 8 17.39 -15.93 -2.83
C GLN A 8 16.20 -16.49 -2.04
N PRO A 9 15.72 -15.81 -0.99
CA PRO A 9 14.62 -16.32 -0.16
C PRO A 9 13.37 -16.72 -0.97
N TRP A 10 13.12 -16.06 -2.10
CA TRP A 10 11.99 -16.32 -2.99
C TRP A 10 12.16 -17.51 -3.94
N ASP A 11 13.37 -18.06 -4.11
CA ASP A 11 13.59 -19.28 -4.92
C ASP A 11 12.87 -20.49 -4.30
N GLN A 12 12.55 -20.41 -3.00
CA GLN A 12 11.81 -21.43 -2.26
C GLN A 12 10.29 -21.22 -2.27
N ALA A 13 9.79 -20.16 -2.93
CA ALA A 13 8.37 -19.88 -3.00
C ALA A 13 7.64 -20.94 -3.83
N ARG A 14 6.63 -21.57 -3.24
CA ARG A 14 5.85 -22.63 -3.90
C ARG A 14 4.45 -22.16 -4.24
N ALA A 15 3.86 -22.72 -5.30
CA ALA A 15 2.47 -22.46 -5.65
C ALA A 15 1.52 -23.01 -4.57
N VAL A 16 0.36 -22.37 -4.41
CA VAL A 16 -0.67 -22.80 -3.47
C VAL A 16 -1.34 -24.11 -3.92
N ARG A 17 -1.26 -25.13 -3.07
CA ARG A 17 -1.98 -26.39 -3.22
C ARG A 17 -3.47 -26.18 -2.97
N GLY A 18 -4.29 -26.78 -3.82
CA GLY A 18 -5.74 -26.71 -3.73
C GLY A 18 -6.34 -25.37 -4.15
N GLU A 19 -5.62 -24.53 -4.89
CA GLU A 19 -6.11 -23.24 -5.38
C GLU A 19 -7.47 -23.37 -6.09
N LYS A 20 -7.54 -24.17 -7.16
CA LYS A 20 -8.77 -24.33 -7.97
C LYS A 20 -9.94 -24.83 -7.12
N PHE A 21 -9.64 -25.73 -6.17
CA PHE A 21 -10.61 -26.26 -5.22
C PHE A 21 -11.13 -25.17 -4.28
N LEU A 22 -10.25 -24.38 -3.66
CA LEU A 22 -10.63 -23.28 -2.76
C LEU A 22 -11.45 -22.20 -3.48
N ARG A 23 -11.05 -21.81 -4.70
CA ARG A 23 -11.82 -20.88 -5.53
C ARG A 23 -13.19 -21.46 -5.92
N GLY A 24 -13.24 -22.74 -6.30
CA GLY A 24 -14.49 -23.45 -6.60
C GLY A 24 -15.44 -23.48 -5.39
N LEU A 25 -14.90 -23.87 -4.23
CA LEU A 25 -15.64 -23.92 -2.98
C LEU A 25 -16.15 -22.54 -2.56
N HIS A 26 -15.34 -21.49 -2.73
CA HIS A 26 -15.74 -20.11 -2.41
C HIS A 26 -16.90 -19.60 -3.28
N ARG A 27 -16.99 -20.04 -4.54
CA ARG A 27 -18.12 -19.72 -5.43
C ARG A 27 -19.43 -20.36 -4.96
N LEU A 28 -19.37 -21.56 -4.38
CA LEU A 28 -20.54 -22.24 -3.82
C LEU A 28 -20.90 -21.73 -2.42
N LEU A 29 -19.89 -21.48 -1.60
CA LEU A 29 -20.01 -21.06 -0.21
C LEU A 29 -19.07 -19.86 0.02
N PRO A 30 -19.55 -18.61 -0.02
CA PRO A 30 -18.69 -17.43 0.07
C PRO A 30 -18.25 -17.13 1.51
N LEU A 31 -17.48 -18.04 2.10
CA LEU A 31 -16.94 -17.92 3.45
C LEU A 31 -15.66 -17.07 3.50
N GLY A 32 -15.08 -16.73 2.34
CA GLY A 32 -13.95 -15.80 2.18
C GLY A 32 -12.76 -16.19 3.05
N ARG A 33 -12.23 -15.23 3.83
CA ARG A 33 -11.11 -15.46 4.76
C ARG A 33 -11.32 -16.59 5.77
N LYS A 34 -12.54 -17.10 5.97
CA LYS A 34 -12.79 -18.24 6.86
C LYS A 34 -12.22 -19.56 6.32
N TYR A 35 -11.82 -19.62 5.04
CA TYR A 35 -11.11 -20.79 4.48
C TYR A 35 -9.65 -20.91 4.91
N HIS A 36 -9.10 -19.95 5.66
CA HIS A 36 -7.70 -20.00 6.08
C HIS A 36 -7.27 -21.26 6.86
N PRO A 37 -8.10 -21.96 7.67
CA PRO A 37 -7.69 -23.21 8.29
C PRO A 37 -7.49 -24.32 7.24
N LEU A 38 -8.37 -24.38 6.23
CA LEU A 38 -8.25 -25.32 5.12
C LEU A 38 -7.03 -25.00 4.25
N LEU A 39 -6.80 -23.72 3.92
CA LEU A 39 -5.57 -23.30 3.25
C LEU A 39 -4.32 -23.76 4.03
N SER A 40 -4.31 -23.54 5.35
CA SER A 40 -3.20 -23.95 6.23
C SER A 40 -3.01 -25.47 6.25
N ALA A 41 -4.09 -26.25 6.27
CA ALA A 41 -4.03 -27.70 6.25
C ALA A 41 -3.41 -28.24 4.95
N LEU A 42 -3.73 -27.61 3.80
CA LEU A 42 -3.25 -28.02 2.49
C LEU A 42 -1.79 -27.61 2.21
N ASN A 43 -1.33 -26.51 2.81
CA ASN A 43 -0.07 -25.86 2.44
C ASN A 43 0.97 -25.82 3.57
N GLY A 44 0.58 -26.16 4.80
CA GLY A 44 1.37 -25.90 6.00
C GLY A 44 1.42 -24.41 6.35
N ARG A 45 2.22 -24.08 7.37
CA ARG A 45 2.41 -22.69 7.84
C ARG A 45 3.82 -22.14 7.64
N ARG A 46 4.72 -22.94 7.07
CA ARG A 46 6.14 -22.59 6.90
C ARG A 46 6.50 -22.25 5.45
N GLY A 47 7.42 -21.32 5.30
CA GLY A 47 8.00 -20.91 4.01
C GLY A 47 7.09 -19.96 3.24
N LEU A 48 7.39 -19.78 1.96
CA LEU A 48 6.70 -18.82 1.09
C LEU A 48 5.69 -19.50 0.17
N LEU A 49 4.54 -18.85 0.01
CA LEU A 49 3.49 -19.22 -0.94
C LEU A 49 3.34 -18.15 -2.00
N ALA A 50 3.38 -18.56 -3.27
CA ALA A 50 3.06 -17.73 -4.42
C ALA A 50 1.58 -17.94 -4.81
N ILE A 51 0.76 -16.90 -4.67
CA ILE A 51 -0.63 -16.88 -5.11
C ILE A 51 -0.79 -16.04 -6.39
N PRO A 52 -1.74 -16.38 -7.27
CA PRO A 52 -2.08 -15.50 -8.38
C PRO A 52 -2.65 -14.18 -7.87
N PHE A 53 -2.16 -13.08 -8.42
CA PHE A 53 -2.59 -11.73 -8.09
C PHE A 53 -2.61 -10.88 -9.37
N ASP A 54 -3.80 -10.62 -9.88
CA ASP A 54 -4.00 -9.99 -11.20
C ASP A 54 -3.17 -10.72 -12.29
N GLN A 55 -2.34 -10.00 -13.05
CA GLN A 55 -1.44 -10.57 -14.06
C GLN A 55 -0.11 -11.09 -13.49
N CYS A 56 0.10 -10.93 -12.18
CA CYS A 56 1.33 -11.28 -11.49
C CYS A 56 1.12 -12.41 -10.47
N ARG A 57 2.18 -12.73 -9.72
CA ARG A 57 2.10 -13.58 -8.54
C ARG A 57 2.56 -12.80 -7.33
N LEU A 58 1.85 -12.99 -6.23
CA LEU A 58 2.19 -12.40 -4.95
C LEU A 58 2.72 -13.50 -4.03
N VAL A 59 3.94 -13.30 -3.56
CA VAL A 59 4.67 -14.17 -2.64
C VAL A 59 4.50 -13.63 -1.22
N GLN A 60 4.07 -14.52 -0.32
CA GLN A 60 3.88 -14.21 1.11
C GLN A 60 4.23 -15.39 2.02
N PRO A 61 4.51 -15.13 3.31
CA PRO A 61 4.70 -16.17 4.31
C PRO A 61 3.45 -17.04 4.48
N ALA A 62 3.60 -18.36 4.46
CA ALA A 62 2.52 -19.32 4.67
C ALA A 62 1.81 -19.14 6.04
N ALA A 63 2.50 -18.58 7.03
CA ALA A 63 1.94 -18.20 8.32
C ALA A 63 0.83 -17.14 8.22
N TRP A 64 0.80 -16.35 7.14
CA TRP A 64 -0.21 -15.32 6.88
C TRP A 64 -1.44 -15.89 6.15
N ALA A 65 -1.87 -17.08 6.54
CA ALA A 65 -2.93 -17.83 5.86
C ALA A 65 -4.24 -17.03 5.71
N LYS A 66 -4.58 -16.12 6.64
CA LYS A 66 -5.77 -15.26 6.54
C LYS A 66 -5.67 -14.28 5.37
N GLN A 67 -4.54 -13.59 5.25
CA GLN A 67 -4.22 -12.63 4.19
C GLN A 67 -4.16 -13.34 2.85
N ILE A 68 -3.38 -14.42 2.78
CA ILE A 68 -3.26 -15.26 1.58
C ILE A 68 -4.61 -15.77 1.12
N THR A 69 -5.47 -16.26 2.04
CA THR A 69 -6.81 -16.72 1.66
C THR A 69 -7.63 -15.58 1.05
N ASN A 70 -7.57 -14.38 1.63
CA ASN A 70 -8.34 -13.25 1.13
C ASN A 70 -7.91 -12.83 -0.29
N GLN A 71 -6.60 -12.71 -0.50
CA GLN A 71 -6.04 -12.35 -1.82
C GLN A 71 -6.16 -13.49 -2.84
N LEU A 72 -6.03 -14.75 -2.42
CA LEU A 72 -6.25 -15.89 -3.30
C LEU A 72 -7.68 -15.90 -3.82
N LEU A 73 -8.66 -15.66 -2.97
CA LEU A 73 -10.06 -15.74 -3.36
C LEU A 73 -10.52 -14.53 -4.18
N ASN A 74 -10.07 -13.33 -3.82
CA ASN A 74 -10.52 -12.08 -4.44
C ASN A 74 -9.58 -11.57 -5.54
N GLY A 75 -8.32 -12.03 -5.61
CA GLY A 75 -7.33 -11.51 -6.56
C GLY A 75 -7.14 -10.00 -6.42
N GLY A 76 -7.13 -9.28 -7.54
CA GLY A 76 -7.10 -7.81 -7.54
C GLY A 76 -8.34 -7.15 -6.94
N ASP A 77 -9.48 -7.86 -6.87
CA ASP A 77 -10.71 -7.33 -6.23
C ASP A 77 -10.58 -7.24 -4.69
N VAL A 78 -9.47 -7.74 -4.12
CA VAL A 78 -9.19 -7.60 -2.68
C VAL A 78 -8.94 -6.15 -2.27
N VAL A 79 -8.54 -5.30 -3.23
CA VAL A 79 -8.29 -3.87 -3.03
C VAL A 79 -9.19 -3.08 -3.99
N PRO A 80 -10.42 -2.71 -3.60
CA PRO A 80 -11.45 -2.15 -4.48
C PRO A 80 -10.99 -0.93 -5.31
N GLU A 81 -10.16 -0.10 -4.71
CA GLU A 81 -9.61 1.13 -5.26
C GLU A 81 -8.56 0.90 -6.36
N PHE A 82 -8.08 -0.33 -6.56
CA PHE A 82 -7.14 -0.68 -7.62
C PHE A 82 -7.65 -0.33 -9.01
N SER A 83 -8.93 -0.56 -9.27
CA SER A 83 -9.53 -0.26 -10.57
C SER A 83 -9.47 1.24 -10.87
N LEU A 84 -9.66 2.07 -9.83
CA LEU A 84 -9.58 3.52 -9.95
C LEU A 84 -8.14 3.94 -10.27
N LEU A 85 -7.15 3.49 -9.50
CA LEU A 85 -5.75 3.82 -9.78
C LEU A 85 -5.27 3.31 -11.15
N ALA A 86 -5.56 2.06 -11.48
CA ALA A 86 -5.21 1.46 -12.78
C ALA A 86 -5.74 2.28 -13.97
N SER A 87 -6.97 2.79 -13.86
CA SER A 87 -7.56 3.64 -14.90
C SER A 87 -6.79 4.95 -15.12
N ARG A 88 -6.20 5.52 -14.07
CA ARG A 88 -5.39 6.75 -14.13
C ARG A 88 -4.01 6.47 -14.70
N VAL A 89 -3.37 5.40 -14.24
CA VAL A 89 -2.00 5.07 -14.65
C VAL A 89 -1.92 4.72 -16.13
N ARG A 90 -2.95 4.07 -16.71
CA ARG A 90 -3.02 3.80 -18.15
C ARG A 90 -3.02 5.05 -19.03
N GLN A 91 -3.31 6.21 -18.47
CA GLN A 91 -3.30 7.50 -19.19
C GLN A 91 -1.93 8.17 -19.15
N LEU A 92 -0.99 7.66 -18.33
CA LEU A 92 0.35 8.22 -18.18
C LEU A 92 1.31 7.58 -19.19
N THR A 93 2.07 8.42 -19.90
CA THR A 93 2.93 7.98 -21.02
C THR A 93 4.43 8.17 -20.76
N SER A 94 4.81 8.98 -19.76
CA SER A 94 6.20 9.30 -19.44
C SER A 94 6.35 9.70 -17.97
N GLY A 95 7.57 9.61 -17.44
CA GLY A 95 7.91 9.91 -16.05
C GLY A 95 7.89 8.70 -15.11
N HIS A 96 8.25 8.92 -13.85
CA HIS A 96 8.32 7.89 -12.81
C HIS A 96 7.00 7.75 -12.06
N LEU A 97 6.70 6.52 -11.65
CA LEU A 97 5.59 6.21 -10.75
C LEU A 97 6.14 6.03 -9.34
N ILE A 98 5.67 6.83 -8.39
CA ILE A 98 6.14 6.78 -6.99
C ILE A 98 5.08 6.08 -6.13
N ASP A 99 5.47 5.01 -5.44
CA ASP A 99 4.63 4.23 -4.52
C ASP A 99 5.14 4.41 -3.08
N VAL A 100 4.57 5.33 -2.32
CA VAL A 100 4.93 5.56 -0.92
C VAL A 100 4.02 4.71 -0.02
N GLY A 101 4.65 3.92 0.87
CA GLY A 101 3.98 2.89 1.65
C GLY A 101 3.66 1.67 0.78
N ALA A 102 4.68 1.11 0.14
CA ALA A 102 4.53 0.02 -0.81
C ALA A 102 4.15 -1.32 -0.14
N ASN A 103 4.34 -1.45 1.19
CA ASN A 103 4.06 -2.66 1.97
C ASN A 103 4.76 -3.88 1.32
N ILE A 104 4.07 -4.99 1.14
CA ILE A 104 4.59 -6.17 0.42
C ILE A 104 4.63 -6.00 -1.11
N GLY A 105 4.26 -4.83 -1.66
CA GLY A 105 4.32 -4.53 -3.09
C GLY A 105 3.02 -4.76 -3.88
N LEU A 106 1.86 -4.79 -3.22
CA LEU A 106 0.57 -4.95 -3.91
C LEU A 106 0.33 -3.86 -4.97
N TYR A 107 0.53 -2.59 -4.58
CA TYR A 107 0.39 -1.45 -5.49
C TYR A 107 1.51 -1.43 -6.53
N THR A 108 2.75 -1.71 -6.15
CA THR A 108 3.88 -1.85 -7.09
C THR A 108 3.59 -2.90 -8.19
N LEU A 109 3.03 -4.06 -7.83
CA LEU A 109 2.62 -5.10 -8.80
C LEU A 109 1.49 -4.61 -9.72
N LEU A 110 0.49 -3.91 -9.17
CA LEU A 110 -0.59 -3.29 -9.96
C LEU A 110 -0.04 -2.26 -10.95
N LEU A 111 0.80 -1.33 -10.48
CA LEU A 111 1.40 -0.30 -11.33
C LEU A 111 2.15 -0.95 -12.51
N ARG A 112 2.86 -2.05 -12.24
CA ARG A 112 3.56 -2.81 -13.29
C ARG A 112 2.61 -3.58 -14.22
N SER A 113 1.46 -4.07 -13.76
CA SER A 113 0.51 -4.78 -14.62
C SER A 113 -0.21 -3.85 -15.61
N VAL A 114 -0.14 -2.53 -15.41
CA VAL A 114 -0.81 -1.53 -16.25
C VAL A 114 0.11 -0.50 -16.88
N SER A 115 1.41 -0.52 -16.59
CA SER A 115 2.38 0.44 -17.13
C SER A 115 3.80 -0.14 -17.20
N SER A 116 4.56 0.31 -18.21
CA SER A 116 5.99 0.02 -18.35
C SER A 116 6.89 1.08 -17.72
N LEU A 117 6.35 2.22 -17.25
CA LEU A 117 7.11 3.33 -16.68
C LEU A 117 7.94 2.92 -15.47
N PRO A 118 9.11 3.52 -15.22
CA PRO A 118 9.94 3.20 -14.05
C PRO A 118 9.19 3.48 -12.74
N ILE A 119 9.34 2.60 -11.75
CA ILE A 119 8.70 2.70 -10.44
C ILE A 119 9.77 2.94 -9.37
N ILE A 120 9.50 3.86 -8.45
CA ILE A 120 10.25 4.00 -7.20
C ILE A 120 9.29 3.72 -6.04
N ALA A 121 9.58 2.70 -5.24
CA ALA A 121 8.71 2.21 -4.17
C ALA A 121 9.38 2.36 -2.81
N TYR A 122 8.68 2.95 -1.84
CA TYR A 122 9.17 3.19 -0.49
C TYR A 122 8.41 2.32 0.51
N GLU A 123 9.13 1.50 1.27
CA GLU A 123 8.56 0.73 2.37
C GLU A 123 9.47 0.82 3.61
N PRO A 124 9.03 1.42 4.72
CA PRO A 124 9.86 1.59 5.91
C PRO A 124 10.08 0.31 6.72
N GLN A 125 9.09 -0.58 6.82
CA GLN A 125 9.19 -1.74 7.70
C GLN A 125 10.14 -2.78 7.08
N PRO A 126 11.26 -3.14 7.74
CA PRO A 126 12.29 -3.99 7.14
C PRO A 126 11.78 -5.33 6.60
N PHE A 127 10.86 -5.97 7.33
CA PHE A 127 10.29 -7.24 6.87
C PHE A 127 9.36 -7.09 5.66
N LEU A 128 8.53 -6.05 5.61
CA LEU A 128 7.69 -5.80 4.44
C LEU A 128 8.52 -5.39 3.23
N PHE A 129 9.59 -4.61 3.45
CA PHE A 129 10.57 -4.27 2.43
C PHE A 129 11.24 -5.52 1.84
N LYS A 130 11.66 -6.47 2.68
CA LYS A 130 12.17 -7.78 2.21
C LYS A 130 11.13 -8.50 1.35
N LEU A 131 9.85 -8.50 1.74
CA LEU A 131 8.77 -9.11 0.96
C LEU A 131 8.50 -8.34 -0.35
N LEU A 132 8.58 -7.01 -0.37
CA LEU A 132 8.52 -6.19 -1.58
C LEU A 132 9.63 -6.59 -2.55
N GLN A 133 10.87 -6.70 -2.08
CA GLN A 133 12.00 -7.17 -2.88
C GLN A 133 11.79 -8.59 -3.39
N CYS A 134 11.25 -9.49 -2.55
CA CYS A 134 10.87 -10.84 -2.97
C CYS A 134 9.85 -10.82 -4.11
N ASN A 135 8.83 -9.95 -4.02
CA ASN A 135 7.79 -9.85 -5.04
C ASN A 135 8.31 -9.23 -6.35
N ILE A 136 9.21 -8.25 -6.26
CA ILE A 136 9.91 -7.66 -7.41
C ILE A 136 10.76 -8.73 -8.11
N GLY A 137 11.59 -9.46 -7.35
CA GLY A 137 12.48 -10.49 -7.88
C GLY A 137 11.73 -11.69 -8.45
N PHE A 138 10.76 -12.23 -7.70
CA PHE A 138 9.97 -13.39 -8.11
C PHE A 138 9.15 -13.12 -9.37
N SER A 139 8.55 -11.94 -9.47
CA SER A 139 7.78 -11.53 -10.66
C SER A 139 8.64 -10.94 -11.78
N ARG A 140 9.96 -10.81 -11.57
CA ARG A 140 10.93 -10.22 -12.51
C ARG A 140 10.50 -8.83 -13.00
N LEU A 141 10.03 -7.98 -12.08
CA LEU A 141 9.58 -6.65 -12.44
C LEU A 141 10.78 -5.80 -12.86
N ALA A 142 10.79 -5.37 -14.13
CA ALA A 142 11.82 -4.48 -14.65
C ALA A 142 11.61 -3.05 -14.15
N GLN A 143 12.71 -2.30 -14.00
CA GLN A 143 12.70 -0.87 -13.67
C GLN A 143 11.92 -0.53 -12.39
N VAL A 144 12.13 -1.31 -11.33
CA VAL A 144 11.60 -1.01 -10.00
C VAL A 144 12.77 -0.77 -9.05
N ASP A 145 12.84 0.44 -8.51
CA ASP A 145 13.77 0.84 -7.45
C ASP A 145 13.03 0.80 -6.11
N ALA A 146 13.39 -0.13 -5.23
CA ALA A 146 12.78 -0.27 -3.92
C ALA A 146 13.70 0.33 -2.84
N ARG A 147 13.16 1.24 -2.03
CA ARG A 147 13.87 2.00 -1.00
C ARG A 147 13.31 1.71 0.39
N ASN A 148 14.17 1.31 1.33
CA ASN A 148 13.76 1.01 2.71
C ASN A 148 13.77 2.26 3.58
N PHE A 149 12.89 3.21 3.27
CA PHE A 149 12.74 4.46 4.02
C PHE A 149 11.28 4.75 4.31
N ALA A 150 11.04 5.36 5.46
CA ALA A 150 9.85 6.17 5.66
C ALA A 150 10.03 7.50 4.89
N CYS A 151 8.93 8.09 4.45
CA CYS A 151 8.93 9.43 3.86
C CYS A 151 8.25 10.40 4.82
N GLY A 152 8.81 11.60 4.97
CA GLY A 152 8.28 12.65 5.84
C GLY A 152 8.90 14.00 5.53
N SER A 153 8.69 14.96 6.43
CA SER A 153 9.08 16.37 6.30
C SER A 153 10.54 16.66 6.61
N ARG A 154 11.29 15.68 7.13
CA ARG A 154 12.72 15.81 7.47
C ARG A 154 13.46 14.49 7.32
N ARG A 155 14.79 14.55 7.24
CA ARG A 155 15.66 13.38 7.36
C ARG A 155 15.84 12.96 8.82
N GLY A 156 16.13 11.68 9.04
CA GLY A 156 16.53 11.17 10.35
C GLY A 156 16.11 9.72 10.53
N GLU A 157 15.75 9.38 11.75
CA GLU A 157 15.10 8.11 12.07
C GLU A 157 13.79 8.38 12.81
N VAL A 158 12.87 7.42 12.75
CA VAL A 158 11.57 7.53 13.36
C VAL A 158 11.11 6.18 13.92
N PRO A 159 10.47 6.14 15.10
CA PRO A 159 9.90 4.92 15.63
C PRO A 159 8.73 4.43 14.77
N PHE A 160 8.76 3.15 14.45
CA PHE A 160 7.78 2.48 13.60
C PHE A 160 7.25 1.23 14.30
N SER A 161 5.95 1.18 14.55
CA SER A 161 5.28 -0.02 15.04
C SER A 161 5.19 -1.05 13.93
N ILE A 162 5.85 -2.20 14.10
CA ILE A 162 5.80 -3.27 13.11
C ILE A 162 4.40 -3.88 13.08
N GLY A 163 3.94 -4.25 11.90
CA GLY A 163 2.63 -4.86 11.69
C GLY A 163 2.41 -5.17 10.22
N ILE A 164 1.30 -5.85 9.90
CA ILE A 164 0.83 -5.93 8.50
C ILE A 164 0.31 -4.55 8.04
N ASN A 165 -0.27 -3.80 8.99
CA ASN A 165 -0.65 -2.40 8.88
C ASN A 165 0.20 -1.60 9.88
N GLY A 166 1.52 -1.76 9.78
CA GLY A 166 2.46 -1.03 10.63
C GLY A 166 2.43 0.46 10.35
N SER A 167 2.78 1.28 11.33
CA SER A 167 2.73 2.74 11.20
C SER A 167 3.73 3.43 12.12
N ILE A 168 3.98 4.71 11.84
CA ILE A 168 4.82 5.57 12.67
C ILE A 168 4.21 5.64 14.09
N ALA A 169 5.05 5.50 15.11
CA ALA A 169 4.65 5.47 16.51
C ALA A 169 5.40 6.54 17.33
N PRO A 170 5.04 7.83 17.19
CA PRO A 170 5.74 8.92 17.86
C PRO A 170 5.73 8.74 19.38
N GLY A 171 6.87 8.99 20.01
CA GLY A 171 7.01 8.92 21.47
C GLY A 171 7.00 7.50 22.03
N VAL A 172 7.05 6.46 21.20
CA VAL A 172 7.22 5.07 21.65
C VAL A 172 8.68 4.67 21.46
N GLU A 173 9.30 4.18 22.53
CA GLU A 173 10.67 3.65 22.46
C GLU A 173 10.74 2.37 21.62
N ALA A 174 11.83 2.23 20.87
CA ALA A 174 12.08 1.03 20.09
C ALA A 174 12.28 -0.18 21.02
N THR A 175 11.47 -1.21 20.82
CA THR A 175 11.53 -2.45 21.59
C THR A 175 12.42 -3.51 20.94
N LEU A 176 12.87 -3.26 19.70
CA LEU A 176 13.75 -4.13 18.92
C LEU A 176 14.74 -3.29 18.13
N ALA A 177 15.98 -3.78 18.03
CA ALA A 177 16.95 -3.24 17.08
C ALA A 177 16.58 -3.66 15.65
N THR A 178 16.76 -2.75 14.68
CA THR A 178 16.64 -3.09 13.27
C THR A 178 17.70 -4.10 12.87
N GLY A 179 17.29 -5.18 12.20
CA GLY A 179 18.22 -6.18 11.67
C GLY A 179 18.60 -7.31 12.63
N SER A 180 17.82 -7.62 13.67
CA SER A 180 17.98 -8.88 14.40
C SER A 180 17.79 -10.04 13.41
N GLY A 181 18.88 -10.70 13.02
CA GLY A 181 18.99 -11.75 11.99
C GLY A 181 18.22 -13.04 12.28
N GLY A 182 16.93 -12.91 12.57
CA GLY A 182 15.98 -14.01 12.62
C GLY A 182 15.70 -14.51 11.22
N ASP A 183 15.30 -15.78 11.13
CA ASP A 183 14.80 -16.33 9.87
C ASP A 183 13.49 -15.63 9.44
N LEU A 184 13.19 -15.76 8.14
CA LEU A 184 11.99 -15.20 7.51
C LEU A 184 10.70 -15.57 8.27
N GLU A 185 10.66 -16.76 8.87
CA GLU A 185 9.51 -17.28 9.61
C GLU A 185 9.29 -16.52 10.92
N SER A 186 10.36 -16.26 11.66
CA SER A 186 10.32 -15.50 12.91
C SER A 186 9.89 -14.05 12.65
N GLU A 187 10.43 -13.41 11.61
CA GLU A 187 10.04 -12.05 11.23
C GLU A 187 8.57 -11.97 10.77
N ALA A 188 8.08 -12.99 10.03
CA ALA A 188 6.69 -13.09 9.64
C ALA A 188 5.74 -13.19 10.85
N GLN A 189 6.12 -13.96 11.86
CA GLN A 189 5.33 -14.11 13.09
C GLN A 189 5.36 -12.84 13.95
N LEU A 190 6.52 -12.19 14.08
CA LEU A 190 6.65 -10.90 14.79
C LEU A 190 5.77 -9.84 14.14
N THR A 191 5.84 -9.71 12.81
CA THR A 191 5.01 -8.80 12.03
C THR A 191 3.52 -9.11 12.18
N GLN A 192 3.13 -10.38 12.18
CA GLN A 192 1.72 -10.77 12.35
C GLN A 192 1.18 -10.46 13.75
N ARG A 193 2.04 -10.50 14.78
CA ARG A 193 1.67 -10.14 16.15
C ARG A 193 1.49 -8.63 16.32
N GLY A 194 2.29 -7.83 15.60
CA GLY A 194 2.15 -6.38 15.54
C GLY A 194 2.44 -5.66 16.86
N LYS A 195 3.41 -6.13 17.63
CA LYS A 195 3.66 -5.67 19.02
C LYS A 195 4.97 -4.94 19.25
N ALA A 196 5.85 -4.91 18.25
CA ALA A 196 7.18 -4.35 18.43
C ALA A 196 7.33 -3.00 17.74
N VAL A 197 8.26 -2.20 18.23
CA VAL A 197 8.65 -0.93 17.63
C VAL A 197 10.13 -1.00 17.25
N VAL A 198 10.45 -0.50 16.06
CA VAL A 198 11.82 -0.40 15.52
C VAL A 198 12.08 1.02 15.06
N GLN A 199 13.34 1.44 15.02
CA GLN A 199 13.72 2.70 14.36
C GLN A 199 13.88 2.47 12.86
N VAL A 200 13.21 3.25 12.03
CA VAL A 200 13.37 3.19 10.57
C VAL A 200 13.97 4.50 10.06
N PRO A 201 14.81 4.46 9.02
CA PRO A 201 15.33 5.68 8.42
C PRO A 201 14.19 6.46 7.74
N LEU A 202 14.24 7.77 7.89
CA LEU A 202 13.26 8.73 7.38
C LEU A 202 13.97 9.67 6.38
N THR A 203 13.35 9.88 5.23
CA THR A 203 13.83 10.82 4.21
C THR A 203 12.70 11.77 3.77
N THR A 204 13.07 12.80 3.02
CA THR A 204 12.10 13.65 2.32
C THR A 204 12.03 13.25 0.85
N LEU A 205 10.85 13.31 0.24
CA LEU A 205 10.71 13.03 -1.19
C LEU A 205 11.38 14.12 -2.03
N ASP A 206 11.38 15.37 -1.56
CA ASP A 206 12.04 16.49 -2.24
C ASP A 206 13.55 16.27 -2.40
N GLU A 207 14.23 15.68 -1.41
CA GLU A 207 15.68 15.41 -1.48
C GLU A 207 15.98 14.09 -2.19
N ASP A 208 15.26 13.02 -1.86
CA ASP A 208 15.56 11.67 -2.37
C ASP A 208 15.24 11.52 -3.87
N LEU A 209 14.41 12.42 -4.42
CA LEU A 209 13.98 12.43 -5.82
C LEU A 209 14.44 13.67 -6.60
N ASP A 210 15.35 14.49 -6.08
CA ASP A 210 15.79 15.74 -6.74
C ASP A 210 16.38 15.51 -8.15
N GLY A 211 17.07 14.38 -8.33
CA GLY A 211 17.66 13.94 -9.59
C GLY A 211 16.67 13.28 -10.58
N VAL A 212 15.42 13.08 -10.20
CA VAL A 212 14.42 12.45 -11.08
C VAL A 212 13.88 13.49 -12.05
N ALA A 213 14.06 13.26 -13.35
CA ALA A 213 13.70 14.23 -14.39
C ALA A 213 12.20 14.56 -14.43
N GLN A 214 11.35 13.54 -14.30
CA GLN A 214 9.89 13.69 -14.36
C GLN A 214 9.21 12.63 -13.50
N ILE A 215 8.21 13.06 -12.75
CA ILE A 215 7.34 12.20 -11.95
C ILE A 215 5.93 12.30 -12.52
N ALA A 216 5.38 11.16 -12.90
CA ALA A 216 4.07 11.04 -13.54
C ALA A 216 2.95 10.80 -12.52
N LEU A 217 3.25 10.01 -11.48
CA LEU A 217 2.33 9.63 -10.43
C LEU A 217 3.02 9.71 -9.08
N LEU A 218 2.30 10.25 -8.10
CA LEU A 218 2.63 10.13 -6.68
C LEU A 218 1.46 9.41 -5.99
N LYS A 219 1.70 8.16 -5.57
CA LYS A 219 0.79 7.42 -4.69
C LYS A 219 1.30 7.49 -3.27
N ILE A 220 0.42 7.80 -2.32
CA ILE A 220 0.73 7.86 -0.89
C ILE A 220 -0.34 7.10 -0.11
N ASP A 221 0.09 6.16 0.71
CA ASP A 221 -0.71 5.43 1.69
C ASP A 221 0.20 5.13 2.88
N CYS A 222 0.06 5.86 3.99
CA CYS A 222 1.03 5.86 5.09
C CYS A 222 0.37 5.84 6.48
N GLU A 223 -0.84 5.28 6.58
CA GLU A 223 -1.52 4.99 7.86
C GLU A 223 -1.55 6.20 8.83
N GLY A 224 -1.86 7.39 8.31
CA GLY A 224 -1.96 8.65 9.06
C GLY A 224 -0.78 9.61 8.91
N PHE A 225 0.37 9.15 8.38
CA PHE A 225 1.56 9.98 8.21
C PHE A 225 1.54 10.81 6.91
N GLU A 226 0.41 10.85 6.21
CA GLU A 226 0.33 11.41 4.85
C GLU A 226 0.63 12.91 4.82
N PHE A 227 0.15 13.67 5.81
CA PHE A 227 0.40 15.11 5.86
C PHE A 227 1.89 15.42 6.03
N ASP A 228 2.62 14.62 6.80
CA ASP A 228 4.07 14.77 7.00
C ASP A 228 4.85 14.41 5.72
N VAL A 229 4.47 13.33 5.04
CA VAL A 229 4.99 12.98 3.69
C VAL A 229 4.80 14.13 2.71
N LEU A 230 3.59 14.70 2.65
CA LEU A 230 3.27 15.81 1.75
C LEU A 230 4.09 17.07 2.05
N GLN A 231 4.37 17.35 3.32
CA GLN A 231 5.26 18.46 3.70
C GLN A 231 6.69 18.27 3.17
N GLY A 232 7.20 17.04 3.18
CA GLY A 232 8.49 16.69 2.60
C GLY A 232 8.50 16.51 1.08
N ALA A 233 7.37 16.73 0.40
CA ALA A 233 7.21 16.59 -1.04
C ALA A 233 6.76 17.90 -1.72
N ARG A 234 6.80 19.02 -1.01
CA ARG A 234 6.22 20.29 -1.48
C ARG A 234 6.92 20.80 -2.74
N ARG A 235 8.25 20.76 -2.80
CA ARG A 235 9.00 21.22 -3.97
C ARG A 235 8.78 20.30 -5.16
N LEU A 236 8.76 19.00 -4.92
CA LEU A 236 8.48 17.95 -5.90
C LEU A 236 7.10 18.14 -6.51
N ILE A 237 6.07 18.31 -5.68
CA ILE A 237 4.68 18.54 -6.12
C ILE A 237 4.58 19.82 -6.95
N ALA A 238 5.19 20.91 -6.49
CA ALA A 238 5.19 22.18 -7.22
C ALA A 238 5.92 22.08 -8.57
N ARG A 239 7.05 21.36 -8.62
CA ARG A 239 7.90 21.20 -9.81
C ARG A 239 7.27 20.28 -10.86
N HIS A 240 6.92 19.07 -10.46
CA HIS A 240 6.52 17.99 -11.36
C HIS A 240 5.00 17.91 -11.59
N ARG A 241 4.19 18.37 -10.63
CA ARG A 241 2.73 18.27 -10.69
C ARG A 241 2.26 16.85 -11.08
N PRO A 242 2.75 15.77 -10.42
CA PRO A 242 2.37 14.41 -10.81
C PRO A 242 0.88 14.18 -10.57
N ALA A 243 0.25 13.26 -11.30
CA ALA A 243 -1.07 12.75 -10.90
C ALA A 243 -0.99 12.23 -9.46
N LEU A 244 -1.98 12.56 -8.63
CA LEU A 244 -1.97 12.20 -7.21
C LEU A 244 -2.99 11.12 -6.92
N PHE A 245 -2.57 10.07 -6.21
CA PHE A 245 -3.45 9.07 -5.64
C PHE A 245 -3.14 8.90 -4.16
N LEU A 246 -3.90 9.59 -3.32
CA LEU A 246 -3.59 9.73 -1.90
C LEU A 246 -4.70 9.08 -1.07
N GLU A 247 -4.34 8.10 -0.24
CA GLU A 247 -5.22 7.52 0.77
C GLU A 247 -5.05 8.27 2.09
N VAL A 248 -6.06 9.08 2.44
CA VAL A 248 -6.08 9.88 3.66
C VAL A 248 -6.79 9.11 4.76
N HIS A 249 -6.22 9.09 5.96
CA HIS A 249 -6.79 8.43 7.14
C HIS A 249 -7.30 9.44 8.20
N PRO A 250 -8.57 9.91 8.13
CA PRO A 250 -9.09 10.95 9.03
C PRO A 250 -9.05 10.59 10.52
N THR A 251 -9.07 9.30 10.85
CA THR A 251 -8.94 8.79 12.23
C THR A 251 -7.51 8.80 12.76
N LEU A 252 -6.50 8.85 11.87
CA LEU A 252 -5.08 8.70 12.22
C LEU A 252 -4.30 10.01 12.07
N LEU A 253 -4.68 10.88 11.13
CA LEU A 253 -4.00 12.16 10.85
C LEU A 253 -3.76 13.02 12.10
N GLY A 254 -4.74 13.07 13.02
CA GLY A 254 -4.64 13.86 14.24
C GLY A 254 -3.53 13.43 15.19
N ARG A 255 -2.94 12.23 15.01
CA ARG A 255 -1.77 11.77 15.77
C ARG A 255 -0.48 12.45 15.33
N PHE A 256 -0.48 13.13 14.19
CA PHE A 256 0.68 13.73 13.53
C PHE A 256 0.42 15.20 13.18
N ASP A 257 -0.39 15.88 13.99
CA ASP A 257 -0.83 17.27 13.78
C ASP A 257 -1.47 17.53 12.40
N GLY A 258 -1.92 16.48 11.73
CA GLY A 258 -2.59 16.52 10.44
C GLY A 258 -4.10 16.62 10.57
N SER A 259 -4.72 17.13 9.52
CA SER A 259 -6.16 17.02 9.30
C SER A 259 -6.45 16.93 7.80
N VAL A 260 -7.67 16.54 7.45
CA VAL A 260 -8.10 16.41 6.05
C VAL A 260 -8.11 17.79 5.38
N GLU A 261 -8.46 18.83 6.14
CA GLU A 261 -8.38 20.23 5.74
C GLU A 261 -6.94 20.65 5.47
N ARG A 262 -6.00 20.35 6.37
CA ARG A 262 -4.58 20.72 6.16
C ARG A 262 -3.98 20.03 4.94
N VAL A 263 -4.32 18.76 4.72
CA VAL A 263 -3.93 18.02 3.50
C VAL A 263 -4.49 18.72 2.26
N LEU A 264 -5.77 19.07 2.29
CA LEU A 264 -6.44 19.74 1.18
C LEU A 264 -5.85 21.13 0.92
N GLU A 265 -5.66 21.95 1.94
CA GLU A 265 -5.04 23.28 1.87
C GLU A 265 -3.66 23.25 1.22
N LEU A 266 -2.83 22.26 1.59
CA LEU A 266 -1.49 22.09 1.01
C LEU A 266 -1.55 21.79 -0.49
N LEU A 267 -2.51 20.97 -0.92
CA LEU A 267 -2.58 20.43 -2.28
C LEU A 267 -3.45 21.24 -3.24
N LYS A 268 -4.48 21.93 -2.75
CA LYS A 268 -5.48 22.67 -3.54
C LYS A 268 -4.87 23.69 -4.52
N PRO A 269 -3.74 24.36 -4.24
CA PRO A 269 -3.07 25.22 -5.22
C PRO A 269 -2.57 24.47 -6.46
N CYS A 270 -2.27 23.17 -6.35
CA CYS A 270 -1.66 22.38 -7.42
C CYS A 270 -2.63 21.44 -8.13
N TYR A 271 -3.77 21.14 -7.52
CA TYR A 271 -4.65 20.05 -7.95
C TYR A 271 -6.13 20.42 -7.97
N ASP A 272 -6.84 19.82 -8.92
CA ASP A 272 -8.28 19.59 -8.87
C ASP A 272 -8.54 18.16 -8.41
N PHE A 273 -9.54 17.96 -7.55
CA PHE A 273 -9.75 16.68 -6.88
C PHE A 273 -11.04 15.97 -7.27
N GLU A 274 -10.94 14.65 -7.38
CA GLU A 274 -12.07 13.76 -7.13
C GLU A 274 -11.85 13.06 -5.80
N PHE A 275 -12.88 13.04 -4.96
CA PHE A 275 -12.83 12.36 -3.67
C PHE A 275 -13.62 11.06 -3.71
N TRP A 276 -13.05 10.00 -3.16
CA TRP A 276 -13.64 8.67 -3.18
C TRP A 276 -13.59 8.01 -1.81
N CYS A 277 -14.53 7.11 -1.56
CA CYS A 277 -14.58 6.30 -0.35
C CYS A 277 -14.99 4.88 -0.72
N PHE A 278 -14.24 3.89 -0.25
CA PHE A 278 -14.47 2.47 -0.52
C PHE A 278 -14.96 1.73 0.74
N ASP A 279 -15.45 2.47 1.74
CA ASP A 279 -15.78 1.94 3.07
C ASP A 279 -16.77 0.77 2.97
N PRO A 280 -16.44 -0.41 3.49
CA PRO A 280 -17.34 -1.55 3.52
C PRO A 280 -18.47 -1.27 4.52
N ILE A 281 -19.62 -0.80 4.03
CA ILE A 281 -20.90 -0.59 4.74
C ILE A 281 -20.84 -0.82 6.27
N ARG A 282 -20.15 0.07 7.01
CA ARG A 282 -19.95 -0.11 8.47
C ARG A 282 -21.29 -0.13 9.21
N HIS A 283 -22.29 0.56 8.66
CA HIS A 283 -23.65 0.66 9.17
C HIS A 283 -24.64 -0.34 8.55
N ALA A 284 -24.21 -1.32 7.76
CA ALA A 284 -25.12 -2.36 7.28
C ALA A 284 -25.57 -3.25 8.44
N SER A 285 -26.84 -3.66 8.42
CA SER A 285 -27.33 -4.74 9.29
C SER A 285 -26.49 -6.00 9.12
N LYS A 286 -26.54 -6.93 10.09
CA LYS A 286 -25.84 -8.22 9.98
C LYS A 286 -26.20 -8.96 8.68
N LEU A 287 -27.46 -8.82 8.23
CA LEU A 287 -27.95 -9.34 6.95
C LEU A 287 -27.35 -8.57 5.76
N GLY A 288 -27.35 -7.23 5.80
CA GLY A 288 -26.73 -6.39 4.78
C GLY A 288 -25.23 -6.67 4.59
N ARG A 289 -24.48 -6.85 5.68
CA ARG A 289 -23.07 -7.27 5.63
C ARG A 289 -22.89 -8.69 5.09
N SER A 290 -23.86 -9.58 5.29
CA SER A 290 -23.81 -10.93 4.73
C SER A 290 -24.11 -10.95 3.24
N LEU A 291 -25.06 -10.14 2.78
CA LEU A 291 -25.39 -9.94 1.37
C LEU A 291 -24.28 -9.18 0.62
N ALA A 292 -23.62 -8.23 1.28
CA ALA A 292 -22.49 -7.50 0.72
C ALA A 292 -21.31 -8.41 0.33
N LYS A 293 -21.19 -9.61 0.91
CA LYS A 293 -20.17 -10.60 0.51
C LYS A 293 -20.35 -11.13 -0.91
N PHE A 294 -21.55 -11.00 -1.47
CA PHE A 294 -21.88 -11.40 -2.83
C PHE A 294 -21.76 -10.24 -3.83
N ARG A 295 -21.46 -9.03 -3.36
CA ARG A 295 -21.33 -7.83 -4.19
C ARG A 295 -19.90 -7.34 -4.12
N ARG A 296 -19.37 -6.92 -5.26
CA ARG A 296 -18.07 -6.22 -5.29
C ARG A 296 -18.19 -4.91 -4.51
N PRO A 297 -17.23 -4.57 -3.64
CA PRO A 297 -17.20 -3.25 -3.03
C PRO A 297 -17.13 -2.21 -4.15
N GLN A 298 -18.06 -1.26 -4.17
CA GLN A 298 -18.05 -0.17 -5.13
C GLN A 298 -17.58 1.09 -4.42
N GLY A 299 -16.60 1.77 -5.02
CA GLY A 299 -16.19 3.09 -4.57
C GLY A 299 -17.34 4.08 -4.76
N ARG A 300 -17.61 4.88 -3.73
CA ARG A 300 -18.52 6.01 -3.81
C ARG A 300 -17.70 7.28 -3.99
N ARG A 301 -17.93 7.99 -5.08
CA ARG A 301 -17.41 9.34 -5.29
C ARG A 301 -18.25 10.33 -4.49
N PHE A 302 -17.61 11.34 -3.91
CA PHE A 302 -18.32 12.49 -3.33
C PHE A 302 -18.64 13.51 -4.42
N ASP A 303 -19.84 14.09 -4.34
CA ASP A 303 -20.28 15.09 -5.31
C ASP A 303 -19.55 16.42 -5.13
N THR A 304 -19.22 16.79 -3.89
CA THR A 304 -18.54 18.05 -3.56
C THR A 304 -17.45 17.87 -2.49
N GLU A 305 -16.57 18.88 -2.40
CA GLU A 305 -15.53 19.00 -1.37
C GLU A 305 -16.16 19.11 0.04
N GLU A 306 -17.24 19.87 0.18
CA GLU A 306 -17.96 20.07 1.44
C GLU A 306 -18.59 18.76 1.93
N ALA A 307 -19.18 17.97 1.02
CA ALA A 307 -19.75 16.66 1.36
C ALA A 307 -18.66 15.67 1.82
N MET A 308 -17.48 15.75 1.22
CA MET A 308 -16.31 14.97 1.65
C MET A 308 -15.84 15.42 3.03
N LEU A 309 -15.61 16.71 3.26
CA LEU A 309 -15.16 17.25 4.56
C LEU A 309 -16.17 16.97 5.67
N ALA A 310 -17.47 17.12 5.42
CA ALA A 310 -18.52 16.77 6.37
C ALA A 310 -18.48 15.28 6.76
N THR A 311 -18.19 14.40 5.79
CA THR A 311 -18.02 12.97 6.06
C THR A 311 -16.73 12.68 6.82
N ALA A 312 -15.63 13.33 6.46
CA ALA A 312 -14.33 13.16 7.08
C ALA A 312 -14.32 13.55 8.57
N ASN A 313 -15.14 14.54 8.93
CA ASN A 313 -15.29 15.06 10.29
C ASN A 313 -16.45 14.43 11.09
N ARG A 314 -17.27 13.58 10.46
CA ARG A 314 -18.39 12.90 11.14
C ARG A 314 -17.88 11.94 12.22
N ASP A 315 -18.67 11.70 13.26
CA ASP A 315 -18.43 10.62 14.23
C ASP A 315 -19.42 9.45 13.99
N PRO A 316 -18.96 8.20 13.80
CA PRO A 316 -17.55 7.81 13.62
C PRO A 316 -16.98 8.30 12.29
N ARG A 317 -15.70 8.69 12.30
CA ARG A 317 -14.98 9.08 11.08
C ARG A 317 -14.79 7.85 10.18
N PRO A 318 -14.78 8.02 8.84
CA PRO A 318 -14.39 6.96 7.94
C PRO A 318 -12.93 6.58 8.21
N ALA A 319 -12.58 5.31 7.98
CA ALA A 319 -11.18 4.89 8.12
C ALA A 319 -10.29 5.57 7.08
N GLN A 320 -10.78 5.65 5.83
CA GLN A 320 -10.02 6.21 4.74
C GLN A 320 -10.91 6.97 3.73
N ILE A 321 -10.32 7.99 3.12
CA ILE A 321 -10.85 8.75 2.00
C ILE A 321 -9.74 8.90 0.97
N TYR A 322 -10.04 8.69 -0.31
CA TYR A 322 -9.07 8.80 -1.39
C TYR A 322 -9.19 10.14 -2.08
N PHE A 323 -8.06 10.81 -2.23
CA PHE A 323 -7.88 12.05 -2.96
C PHE A 323 -7.23 11.70 -4.30
N VAL A 324 -8.01 11.78 -5.39
CA VAL A 324 -7.49 11.57 -6.75
C VAL A 324 -7.28 12.94 -7.38
N GLY A 325 -6.04 13.42 -7.37
CA GLY A 325 -5.66 14.74 -7.83
C GLY A 325 -5.26 14.76 -9.30
N ARG A 326 -5.91 15.63 -10.08
CA ARG A 326 -5.46 16.01 -11.42
C ARG A 326 -4.68 17.31 -11.32
N PRO A 327 -3.46 17.37 -11.85
CA PRO A 327 -2.67 18.59 -11.78
C PRO A 327 -3.35 19.72 -12.53
N LYS A 328 -3.41 20.90 -11.91
CA LYS A 328 -3.78 22.13 -12.60
C LYS A 328 -2.66 22.52 -13.56
N ASP A 329 -3.03 23.12 -14.69
CA ASP A 329 -2.06 23.74 -15.58
C ASP A 329 -1.17 24.72 -14.80
N LYS A 330 0.12 24.77 -15.15
CA LYS A 330 0.99 25.81 -14.61
C LYS A 330 0.46 27.13 -15.16
N ALA A 331 -0.09 27.99 -14.29
CA ALA A 331 -0.46 29.35 -14.69
C ALA A 331 0.75 29.96 -15.42
N GLY A 332 0.50 30.49 -16.62
CA GLY A 332 1.47 30.67 -17.70
C GLY A 332 2.89 31.06 -17.27
N VAL A 333 3.86 30.24 -17.68
CA VAL A 333 5.09 30.78 -18.24
C VAL A 333 4.81 30.99 -19.72
N THR A 334 4.05 32.03 -20.02
CA THR A 334 4.19 32.71 -21.31
C THR A 334 5.46 33.54 -21.20
N GLY A 335 6.50 33.09 -21.87
CA GLY A 335 7.78 33.76 -22.07
C GLY A 335 8.51 33.06 -23.18
#